data_AF-A0A7Z0LHN4-F1
#
_entry.id   AF-A0A7Z0LHN4-F1
#
_cell.length_a   1.000
_cell.length_b   1.000
_cell.length_c   1.000
_cell.angle_alpha   90.00
_cell.angle_beta   90.00
_cell.angle_gamma   90.00
#
_symmetry.space_group_name_H-M   'P 1'
#
loop_
_entity.id
_entity.type
_entity.pdbx_description
1 polymer ?
#
loop_
_entity_poly.entity_id
_entity_poly.type
_entity_poly.pdbx_seq_one_letter_code
_entity_poly.pdbx_strand_id
1 'polypeptide(L)'
;MVVGRNIRSIKNEDRPREKLRKYGAGNLSNKELLAIMLRTGTKNINVIELADNILEDIGGINNLKNVTYNELVKHKGIGQVKAIDILASIEFVRRVFTEDITDSITCNNSIMIDISNLIVIFKIKVPKKCLDFLVF
;
A
#
# COMPACT_ATOMS: atom_id res chain seq x y z
N MET A 1 18.75 0.44 6.74
CA MET A 1 19.02 -0.99 6.49
C MET A 1 18.52 -1.78 7.70
N VAL A 2 17.38 -2.46 7.60
CA VAL A 2 16.86 -3.29 8.70
C VAL A 2 17.55 -4.65 8.59
N VAL A 3 18.76 -4.76 9.15
CA VAL A 3 19.53 -6.01 9.16
C VAL A 3 19.15 -6.78 10.41
N GLY A 4 18.18 -7.68 10.28
CA GLY A 4 17.74 -8.54 11.35
C GLY A 4 16.81 -9.62 10.83
N ARG A 5 17.16 -10.89 11.04
CA ARG A 5 16.32 -12.04 10.64
C ARG A 5 14.93 -12.03 11.29
N ASN A 6 14.76 -11.27 12.37
CA ASN A 6 13.55 -11.26 13.17
C ASN A 6 13.02 -9.84 13.34
N ILE A 7 11.77 -9.59 12.94
CA ILE A 7 11.07 -8.31 13.18
C ILE A 7 11.06 -7.92 14.67
N ARG A 8 11.25 -8.90 15.57
CA ARG A 8 11.34 -8.65 17.02
C ARG A 8 12.60 -7.90 17.44
N SER A 9 13.67 -7.93 16.65
CA SER A 9 14.91 -7.19 16.95
C SER A 9 14.78 -5.69 16.68
N ILE A 10 13.74 -5.28 15.96
CA ILE A 10 13.37 -3.88 15.78
C ILE A 10 12.73 -3.39 17.09
N LYS A 11 13.10 -2.18 17.54
CA LYS A 11 12.47 -1.55 18.70
C LYS A 11 10.95 -1.56 18.50
N ASN A 12 10.19 -1.81 19.57
CA ASN A 12 8.74 -1.96 19.46
C ASN A 12 8.08 -0.78 18.73
N GLU A 13 8.59 0.44 18.90
CA GLU A 13 8.04 1.66 18.27
C GLU A 13 8.33 1.76 16.77
N ASP A 14 9.39 1.12 16.30
CA ASP A 14 9.82 1.12 14.90
C ASP A 14 9.21 -0.03 14.11
N ARG A 15 8.47 -0.93 14.76
CA ARG A 15 7.76 -2.01 14.08
C ARG A 15 6.61 -1.44 13.26
N PRO A 16 6.34 -1.93 12.04
CA PRO A 16 5.40 -1.27 11.14
C PRO A 16 4.01 -1.02 11.73
N ARG A 17 3.41 -1.98 12.45
CA ARG A 17 2.05 -1.83 13.00
C ARG A 17 2.01 -0.85 14.15
N GLU A 18 3.01 -0.89 15.01
CA GLU A 18 3.18 -0.01 16.15
C GLU A 18 3.49 1.42 15.69
N LYS A 19 4.36 1.57 14.69
CA LYS A 19 4.65 2.83 14.01
C LYS A 19 3.40 3.42 13.34
N LEU A 20 2.61 2.59 12.65
CA LEU A 20 1.33 2.99 12.06
C LEU A 20 0.37 3.51 13.13
N ARG A 21 0.27 2.83 14.27
CA ARG A 21 -0.60 3.25 15.38
C ARG A 21 -0.12 4.55 16.05
N LYS A 22 1.20 4.74 16.18
CA LYS A 22 1.79 5.88 16.91
C LYS A 22 1.91 7.14 16.05
N TYR A 23 2.27 6.98 14.78
CA TYR A 23 2.64 8.09 13.89
C TYR A 23 1.77 8.18 12.62
N GLY A 24 0.88 7.22 12.36
CA GLY A 24 0.01 7.22 11.18
C GLY A 24 0.68 6.71 9.90
N ALA A 25 -0.13 6.53 8.85
CA ALA A 25 0.28 5.87 7.60
C ALA A 25 1.36 6.64 6.82
N GLY A 26 1.35 7.98 6.87
CA GLY A 26 2.33 8.82 6.15
C GLY A 26 3.77 8.66 6.64
N ASN A 27 3.99 8.03 7.81
CA ASN A 27 5.31 7.75 8.36
C ASN A 27 5.85 6.37 7.95
N LEU A 28 5.10 5.60 7.16
CA LEU A 28 5.52 4.30 6.67
C LEU A 28 6.02 4.41 5.23
N SER A 29 7.12 3.73 4.96
CA SER A 29 7.57 3.46 3.60
C SER A 29 6.66 2.44 2.91
N ASN A 30 6.70 2.42 1.57
CA ASN A 30 5.91 1.49 0.76
C ASN A 30 6.12 0.02 1.17
N LYS A 31 7.37 -0.37 1.48
CA LYS A 31 7.68 -1.72 1.96
C LYS A 31 7.14 -2.00 3.35
N GLU A 32 7.10 -1.01 4.25
CA GLU A 32 6.49 -1.18 5.57
C GLU A 32 4.97 -1.35 5.45
N LEU A 33 4.30 -0.62 4.56
CA LEU A 33 2.87 -0.77 4.28
C LEU A 33 2.57 -2.18 3.73
N LEU A 34 3.31 -2.61 2.70
CA LEU A 34 3.17 -3.95 2.15
C LEU A 34 3.50 -5.03 3.20
N ALA A 35 4.51 -4.81 4.04
CA ALA A 35 4.84 -5.73 5.11
C ALA A 35 3.71 -5.90 6.15
N ILE A 36 2.94 -4.85 6.43
CA ILE A 36 1.76 -4.94 7.29
C ILE A 36 0.71 -5.87 6.66
N MET A 37 0.44 -5.69 5.36
CA MET A 37 -0.49 -6.53 4.59
C MET A 37 -0.04 -7.99 4.57
N LEU A 38 1.26 -8.24 4.39
CA LEU A 38 1.83 -9.59 4.37
C LEU A 38 1.80 -10.30 5.72
N ARG A 39 1.81 -9.52 6.82
CA ARG A 39 1.78 -9.95 8.24
C ARG A 39 3.04 -10.71 8.70
N THR A 40 3.53 -11.64 7.91
CA THR A 40 4.66 -12.54 8.23
C THR A 40 5.58 -12.72 7.04
N GLY A 41 6.87 -12.88 7.33
CA GLY A 41 7.91 -13.20 6.35
C GLY A 41 7.99 -14.71 6.13
N THR A 42 9.16 -15.18 5.74
CA THR A 42 9.47 -16.61 5.66
C THR A 42 10.37 -17.04 6.81
N LYS A 43 10.76 -18.32 6.82
CA LYS A 43 11.81 -18.82 7.71
C LYS A 43 13.16 -18.13 7.47
N ASN A 44 13.43 -17.68 6.25
CA ASN A 44 14.76 -17.21 5.83
C ASN A 44 14.86 -15.68 5.81
N ILE A 45 13.78 -14.98 5.45
CA ILE A 45 13.74 -13.51 5.30
C ILE A 45 12.58 -12.94 6.12
N ASN A 46 12.80 -11.75 6.68
CA ASN A 46 11.75 -11.08 7.45
C ASN A 46 10.69 -10.47 6.51
N VAL A 47 9.55 -10.02 7.08
CA VAL A 47 8.42 -9.53 6.28
C VAL A 47 8.70 -8.20 5.56
N ILE A 48 9.55 -7.34 6.13
CA ILE A 48 9.95 -6.06 5.50
C ILE A 48 10.83 -6.33 4.30
N GLU A 49 11.79 -7.25 4.43
CA GLU A 49 12.67 -7.69 3.35
C GLU A 49 11.88 -8.41 2.24
N LEU A 50 10.92 -9.27 2.60
CA LEU A 50 10.02 -9.88 1.62
C LEU A 50 9.22 -8.83 0.85
N ALA A 51 8.70 -7.80 1.53
CA ALA A 51 7.99 -6.70 0.89
C ALA A 51 8.91 -5.86 -0.02
N ASP A 52 10.16 -5.62 0.40
CA ASP A 52 11.16 -4.91 -0.40
C ASP A 52 11.43 -5.68 -1.70
N ASN A 53 11.74 -6.97 -1.60
CA ASN A 53 12.03 -7.83 -2.77
C ASN A 53 10.86 -7.87 -3.76
N ILE A 54 9.62 -7.95 -3.25
CA ILE A 54 8.42 -7.91 -4.12
C ILE A 54 8.34 -6.57 -4.87
N LEU A 55 8.57 -5.46 -4.17
CA LEU A 55 8.52 -4.13 -4.79
C LEU A 55 9.67 -3.93 -5.78
N GLU A 56 10.87 -4.42 -5.49
CA GLU A 56 12.02 -4.36 -6.40
C GLU A 56 11.75 -5.16 -7.68
N ASP A 57 11.29 -6.41 -7.57
CA ASP A 57 11.01 -7.28 -8.71
C ASP A 57 9.86 -6.74 -9.59
N ILE A 58 8.85 -6.09 -9.00
CA ILE A 58 7.74 -5.47 -9.73
C ILE A 58 8.12 -4.09 -10.33
N GLY A 59 9.25 -3.51 -9.93
CA GLY A 59 9.71 -2.19 -10.38
C GLY A 59 9.06 -1.01 -9.65
N GLY A 60 8.66 -1.22 -8.40
CA GLY A 60 8.15 -0.20 -7.49
C GLY A 60 6.63 -0.21 -7.29
N ILE A 61 6.16 0.60 -6.34
CA ILE A 61 4.75 0.63 -5.91
C ILE A 61 3.78 0.96 -7.06
N ASN A 62 4.20 1.78 -8.03
CA ASN A 62 3.36 2.21 -9.15
C ASN A 62 2.93 1.06 -10.05
N ASN A 63 3.73 -0.02 -10.10
CA ASN A 63 3.47 -1.21 -10.91
C ASN A 63 2.64 -2.25 -10.14
N LEU A 64 2.45 -2.08 -8.83
CA LEU A 64 1.66 -3.00 -8.01
C LEU A 64 0.21 -3.10 -8.50
N LYS A 65 -0.34 -2.03 -9.09
CA LYS A 65 -1.69 -2.02 -9.68
C LYS A 65 -1.89 -2.99 -10.87
N ASN A 66 -0.80 -3.41 -11.50
CA ASN A 66 -0.81 -4.30 -12.66
C ASN A 66 -0.32 -5.72 -12.31
N VAL A 67 0.00 -5.98 -11.03
CA VAL A 67 0.57 -7.26 -10.62
C VAL A 67 -0.44 -8.39 -10.80
N THR A 68 0.03 -9.51 -11.33
CA THR A 68 -0.77 -10.71 -11.49
C THR A 68 -0.57 -11.68 -10.32
N TYR A 69 -1.53 -12.58 -10.13
CA TYR A 69 -1.42 -13.68 -9.17
C TYR A 69 -0.12 -14.48 -9.37
N ASN A 70 0.19 -14.80 -10.63
CA ASN A 70 1.37 -15.60 -10.99
C ASN A 70 2.68 -14.88 -10.69
N GLU A 71 2.72 -13.55 -10.75
CA GLU A 71 3.90 -12.79 -10.34
C GLU A 71 4.07 -12.82 -8.82
N LEU A 72 2.98 -12.63 -8.07
CA LEU A 72 3.02 -12.66 -6.61
C LEU A 72 3.47 -14.02 -6.05
N VAL A 73 2.94 -15.13 -6.56
CA VAL A 73 3.27 -16.47 -6.03
C VAL A 73 4.66 -16.97 -6.42
N LYS A 74 5.37 -16.30 -7.34
CA LYS A 74 6.79 -16.59 -7.61
C LYS A 74 7.69 -16.28 -6.42
N HIS A 75 7.29 -15.32 -5.57
CA HIS A 75 8.08 -14.94 -4.40
C HIS A 75 7.92 -15.99 -3.29
N LYS A 76 9.04 -16.58 -2.88
CA LYS A 76 9.07 -17.53 -1.76
C LYS A 76 8.49 -16.86 -0.50
N GLY A 77 7.40 -17.43 0.02
CA GLY A 77 6.69 -16.86 1.17
C GLY A 77 5.32 -16.26 0.86
N ILE A 78 4.99 -16.12 -0.41
CA ILE A 78 3.68 -15.70 -0.91
C ILE A 78 2.93 -16.93 -1.43
N GLY A 79 2.15 -17.53 -0.53
CA GLY A 79 1.20 -18.57 -0.91
C GLY A 79 -0.09 -17.96 -1.47
N GLN A 80 -0.98 -18.83 -1.94
CA GLN A 80 -2.28 -18.46 -2.52
C GLN A 80 -3.05 -17.43 -1.68
N VAL A 81 -3.15 -17.65 -0.36
CA VAL A 81 -3.88 -16.75 0.55
C VAL A 81 -3.30 -15.33 0.52
N LYS A 82 -1.98 -15.18 0.69
CA LYS A 82 -1.34 -13.85 0.68
C LYS A 82 -1.45 -13.16 -0.67
N ALA A 83 -1.35 -13.91 -1.76
CA ALA A 83 -1.51 -13.36 -3.11
C ALA A 83 -2.93 -12.83 -3.33
N ILE A 84 -3.95 -13.61 -2.94
CA ILE A 84 -5.36 -13.19 -3.03
C ILE A 84 -5.62 -11.96 -2.16
N ASP A 85 -5.12 -11.92 -0.93
CA ASP A 85 -5.28 -10.78 -0.01
C ASP A 85 -4.72 -9.48 -0.61
N ILE A 86 -3.55 -9.55 -1.24
CA ILE A 86 -2.92 -8.38 -1.90
C ILE A 86 -3.77 -7.92 -3.09
N LEU A 87 -4.16 -8.84 -3.98
CA LEU A 87 -4.96 -8.51 -5.16
C LEU A 87 -6.32 -7.91 -4.75
N ALA A 88 -6.97 -8.51 -3.75
CA ALA A 88 -8.22 -7.99 -3.19
C ALA A 88 -8.04 -6.60 -2.58
N SER A 89 -6.94 -6.35 -1.87
CA SER A 89 -6.63 -5.04 -1.30
C SER A 89 -6.43 -3.97 -2.37
N ILE A 90 -5.72 -4.29 -3.46
CA ILE A 90 -5.49 -3.36 -4.58
C ILE A 90 -6.80 -3.02 -5.27
N GLU A 91 -7.62 -4.03 -5.57
CA GLU A 91 -8.94 -3.84 -6.19
C GLU A 91 -9.89 -3.05 -5.27
N PHE A 92 -9.86 -3.33 -3.96
CA PHE A 92 -10.63 -2.59 -2.97
C PHE A 92 -10.25 -1.11 -2.98
N VAL A 93 -8.95 -0.81 -2.91
CA VAL A 93 -8.43 0.56 -3.01
C VAL A 93 -8.87 1.21 -4.32
N ARG A 94 -8.78 0.50 -5.45
CA ARG A 94 -9.24 1.00 -6.75
C ARG A 94 -10.72 1.37 -6.74
N ARG A 95 -11.59 0.56 -6.13
CA ARG A 95 -13.04 0.83 -6.03
C ARG A 95 -13.33 2.03 -5.13
N VAL A 96 -12.71 2.10 -3.95
CA VAL A 96 -12.84 3.26 -3.06
C VAL A 96 -12.56 4.56 -3.81
N PHE A 97 -11.53 4.60 -4.65
CA PHE A 97 -11.19 5.81 -5.42
C PHE A 97 -11.93 5.98 -6.76
N THR A 98 -12.76 5.03 -7.18
CA THR A 98 -13.51 5.13 -8.45
C THR A 98 -15.02 5.19 -8.27
N GLU A 99 -15.56 4.75 -7.13
CA GLU A 99 -17.00 4.72 -6.84
C GLU A 99 -17.53 6.07 -6.30
N ASP A 100 -16.66 7.00 -5.88
CA ASP A 100 -17.02 8.31 -5.30
C ASP A 100 -17.48 9.38 -6.31
N ILE A 101 -17.81 9.02 -7.56
CA ILE A 101 -18.26 10.00 -8.56
C ILE A 101 -19.78 10.22 -8.53
N THR A 102 -20.57 9.48 -7.74
CA THR A 102 -22.03 9.62 -7.80
C THR A 102 -22.76 10.09 -6.55
N ASP A 103 -22.33 9.83 -5.31
CA ASP A 103 -23.14 10.26 -4.16
C ASP A 103 -22.28 10.63 -2.96
N SER A 104 -22.63 11.75 -2.34
CA SER A 104 -22.03 12.34 -1.14
C SER A 104 -21.67 11.31 -0.06
N ILE A 105 -20.37 11.00 0.09
CA ILE A 105 -19.86 10.29 1.25
C ILE A 105 -19.26 11.31 2.22
N THR A 106 -20.03 11.69 3.22
CA THR A 106 -19.54 12.36 4.44
C THR A 106 -18.82 11.32 5.31
N CYS A 107 -17.53 11.12 5.05
CA CYS A 107 -16.66 10.38 5.96
C CYS A 107 -16.13 11.34 7.04
N ASN A 108 -16.89 11.46 8.13
CA ASN A 108 -16.44 12.04 9.38
C ASN A 108 -15.39 11.10 10.01
N ASN A 109 -14.14 11.24 9.58
CA ASN A 109 -12.91 11.14 10.36
C ASN A 109 -11.75 11.23 9.35
N SER A 110 -11.17 12.42 9.34
CA SER A 110 -10.19 12.89 8.37
C SER A 110 -8.99 11.96 8.23
N ILE A 111 -8.95 11.21 7.13
CA ILE A 111 -7.69 10.83 6.48
C ILE A 111 -7.65 11.61 5.18
N MET A 112 -7.09 12.81 5.24
CA MET A 112 -6.70 13.56 4.06
C MET A 112 -5.54 12.80 3.39
N ILE A 113 -5.84 12.01 2.36
CA ILE A 113 -4.83 11.55 1.41
C ILE A 113 -4.73 12.66 0.38
N ASP A 114 -3.62 13.41 0.39
CA ASP A 114 -3.34 14.43 -0.61
C ASP A 114 -3.12 13.76 -1.99
N ILE A 115 -4.08 13.98 -2.89
CA ILE A 115 -4.21 13.30 -4.19
C ILE A 115 -3.54 14.13 -5.32
N SER A 116 -2.71 15.11 -4.98
CA SER A 116 -2.14 16.06 -5.95
C SER A 116 -1.35 15.39 -7.10
N ASN A 117 -0.90 14.14 -6.96
CA ASN A 117 -0.08 13.45 -7.97
C ASN A 117 -0.74 12.25 -8.69
N LEU A 118 -2.03 11.96 -8.50
CA LEU A 118 -2.66 10.80 -9.15
C LEU A 118 -3.26 11.10 -10.55
N ILE A 119 -3.07 12.31 -11.08
CA ILE A 119 -3.73 12.75 -12.33
C ILE A 119 -3.00 12.28 -13.61
N VAL A 120 -1.77 11.76 -13.53
CA VAL A 120 -0.96 11.58 -14.76
C VAL A 120 -1.10 10.19 -15.42
N ILE A 121 -1.60 9.14 -14.75
CA ILE A 121 -1.52 7.77 -15.32
C ILE A 121 -2.84 7.23 -15.90
N PHE A 122 -3.97 7.90 -15.67
CA PHE A 122 -5.21 7.54 -16.36
C PHE A 122 -5.82 8.80 -16.95
N LYS A 123 -6.16 8.78 -18.24
CA LYS A 123 -6.96 9.81 -18.94
C LYS A 123 -8.35 9.94 -18.29
N ILE A 124 -8.42 10.38 -17.05
CA ILE A 124 -9.66 10.69 -16.34
C ILE A 124 -9.93 12.15 -16.67
N LYS A 125 -10.99 12.38 -17.44
CA LYS A 125 -11.52 13.71 -17.73
C LYS A 125 -12.14 14.25 -16.44
N VAL A 126 -11.34 14.89 -15.61
CA VAL A 126 -11.85 15.58 -14.41
C VAL A 126 -12.69 16.79 -14.88
N PRO A 127 -13.97 16.90 -14.49
CA PRO A 127 -14.78 18.06 -14.82
C PRO A 127 -14.21 19.30 -14.13
N LYS A 128 -14.10 20.42 -14.86
CA LYS A 128 -13.45 21.67 -14.41
C LYS A 128 -13.95 22.23 -13.07
N LYS A 129 -15.15 21.82 -12.62
CA LYS A 129 -15.72 22.24 -11.33
C LYS A 129 -14.93 21.75 -10.11
N CYS A 130 -14.09 20.73 -10.24
CA CYS A 130 -13.26 20.25 -9.12
C CYS A 130 -11.93 21.01 -8.95
N LEU A 131 -11.53 21.86 -9.92
CA LEU A 131 -10.28 22.63 -9.82
C LEU A 131 -10.42 23.90 -8.97
N ASP A 132 -11.64 24.38 -8.72
CA ASP A 132 -11.87 25.65 -8.03
C ASP A 132 -11.77 25.54 -6.50
N PHE A 133 -11.52 24.35 -5.95
CA PHE A 133 -11.41 24.09 -4.51
C PHE A 133 -9.97 23.92 -3.99
N LEU A 134 -8.95 24.14 -4.83
CA LEU A 134 -7.53 23.96 -4.51
C LEU A 134 -6.74 25.27 -4.34
N VAL A 135 -7.44 26.38 -4.09
CA VAL A 135 -6.82 27.63 -3.63
C VAL A 135 -7.53 28.06 -2.35
N PHE A 136 -7.11 27.52 -1.20
CA PHE A 136 -6.94 28.19 0.10
C PHE A 136 -6.20 27.25 1.06
#